data_AF-A0A7L2FM56-F1
#
_entry.id   AF-A0A7L2FM56-F1
#
_cell.length_a   1.000
_cell.length_b   1.000
_cell.length_c   1.000
_cell.angle_alpha   90.00
_cell.angle_beta   90.00
_cell.angle_gamma   90.00
#
_symmetry.space_group_name_H-M   'P 1'
#
loop_
_entity.id
_entity.type
_entity.pdbx_description
1 polymer ?
#
loop_
_entity_poly.entity_id
_entity_poly.type
_entity_poly.pdbx_seq_one_letter_code
_entity_poly.pdbx_strand_id
1 'polypeptide(L)'
;MENPLLLFPQLNISASKDKPYYKVMKPAIKEEPNKASKPGAKQKRNRLSLLLQKPEFHESDHLGKPGNLTKAASVSPEEAVKWGESFDKLLSEKAGLDAFTKFLKTEFSEENIEFWIACEDYKKSKSAHELLPKAKTIFETFIQKDAPKEVNLDFHTKEVTSQSMGQPLRSTFDAAQSTVYRLMEQDSYPRFLRSAAYLGLLQGR
;
A
#
# COMPACT_ATOMS: atom_id res chain seq x y z
N MET A 1 -2.97 69.60 46.60
CA MET A 1 -2.76 68.39 45.79
C MET A 1 -3.50 67.26 46.49
N GLU A 2 -4.83 67.31 46.44
CA GLU A 2 -5.67 66.75 45.36
C GLU A 2 -5.80 65.22 45.53
N ASN A 3 -6.93 64.82 46.11
CA ASN A 3 -7.58 63.53 45.87
C ASN A 3 -8.94 63.94 45.29
N PRO A 4 -9.41 63.37 44.16
CA PRO A 4 -10.42 62.32 44.34
C PRO A 4 -10.50 61.26 43.23
N LEU A 5 -11.11 60.14 43.63
CA LEU A 5 -12.07 59.25 42.95
C LEU A 5 -12.50 59.53 41.49
N LEU A 6 -13.14 58.48 40.94
CA LEU A 6 -14.02 58.40 39.76
C LEU A 6 -13.28 57.89 38.51
N LEU A 7 -13.80 57.03 37.63
CA LEU A 7 -15.17 56.63 37.31
C LEU A 7 -15.11 55.35 36.44
N PHE A 8 -16.12 54.49 36.51
CA PHE A 8 -16.37 53.37 35.58
C PHE A 8 -16.57 53.85 34.12
N PRO A 9 -16.66 52.91 33.15
CA PRO A 9 -18.01 52.68 32.64
C PRO A 9 -18.39 51.19 32.53
N GLN A 10 -19.55 50.89 33.12
CA GLN A 10 -20.50 49.91 32.61
C GLN A 10 -21.20 50.49 31.39
N LEU A 11 -21.49 49.66 30.39
CA LEU A 11 -22.67 49.67 29.49
C LEU A 11 -22.39 48.68 28.33
N ASN A 12 -23.30 47.99 27.66
CA ASN A 12 -24.64 47.44 27.92
C ASN A 12 -25.10 46.84 26.56
N ILE A 13 -25.68 45.64 26.60
CA ILE A 13 -26.73 45.07 25.72
C ILE A 13 -26.65 45.24 24.17
N SER A 14 -26.63 44.09 23.49
CA SER A 14 -27.65 43.66 22.49
C SER A 14 -27.35 42.20 22.08
N ALA A 15 -28.02 41.19 22.63
CA ALA A 15 -29.28 40.60 22.12
C ALA A 15 -29.16 39.85 20.77
N SER A 16 -29.23 38.51 20.83
CA SER A 16 -30.11 37.62 20.04
C SER A 16 -29.86 36.17 20.52
N LYS A 17 -30.79 35.50 21.22
CA LYS A 17 -31.82 34.58 20.65
C LYS A 17 -31.18 33.66 19.59
N ASP A 18 -31.01 32.35 19.77
CA ASP A 18 -32.04 31.36 20.10
C ASP A 18 -31.49 30.05 20.72
N LYS A 19 -32.45 29.31 21.28
CA LYS A 19 -32.36 28.09 22.08
C LYS A 19 -32.38 26.80 21.21
N PRO A 20 -32.20 25.61 21.84
CA PRO A 20 -31.58 24.39 21.29
C PRO A 20 -32.60 23.45 20.66
N TYR A 21 -32.21 22.50 19.78
CA TYR A 21 -32.97 21.25 19.59
C TYR A 21 -32.12 20.16 18.91
N TYR A 22 -31.68 19.16 19.68
CA TYR A 22 -31.49 17.80 19.17
C TYR A 22 -32.72 16.98 19.56
N LYS A 23 -33.56 16.65 18.57
CA LYS A 23 -34.77 15.83 18.73
C LYS A 23 -34.42 14.37 18.42
N VAL A 24 -34.48 13.55 19.47
CA VAL A 24 -34.56 12.08 19.44
C VAL A 24 -35.98 11.67 19.00
N MET A 25 -36.12 10.73 18.04
CA MET A 25 -37.33 9.90 17.88
C MET A 25 -37.03 8.52 17.24
N LYS A 26 -37.43 7.47 17.97
CA LYS A 26 -37.98 6.14 17.61
C LYS A 26 -39.12 5.86 18.63
N PRO A 27 -40.02 4.85 18.57
CA PRO A 27 -40.24 3.70 17.63
C PRO A 27 -41.75 3.43 17.27
N ALA A 28 -42.07 2.31 16.59
CA ALA A 28 -43.07 1.26 16.97
C ALA A 28 -43.99 0.64 15.86
N ILE A 29 -43.73 -0.65 15.54
CA ILE A 29 -44.54 -1.91 15.42
C ILE A 29 -46.08 -1.90 15.17
N LYS A 30 -46.57 -2.79 14.27
CA LYS A 30 -47.61 -3.88 14.40
C LYS A 30 -48.02 -4.45 13.01
N GLU A 31 -47.76 -5.72 12.63
CA GLU A 31 -48.42 -7.06 12.87
C GLU A 31 -49.37 -7.58 11.74
N GLU A 32 -48.91 -8.64 11.01
CA GLU A 32 -49.49 -9.92 10.47
C GLU A 32 -51.02 -10.12 10.16
N PRO A 33 -51.48 -11.05 9.25
CA PRO A 33 -51.24 -12.51 9.38
C PRO A 33 -51.18 -13.47 8.12
N ASN A 34 -50.44 -14.58 8.31
CA ASN A 34 -50.69 -16.02 7.98
C ASN A 34 -50.76 -16.60 6.53
N LYS A 35 -49.88 -17.58 6.21
CA LYS A 35 -50.20 -19.04 6.04
C LYS A 35 -49.01 -19.92 5.54
N ALA A 36 -49.07 -21.20 5.93
CA ALA A 36 -48.05 -22.25 5.95
C ALA A 36 -47.79 -23.04 4.63
N SER A 37 -46.63 -23.73 4.53
CA SER A 37 -46.42 -25.20 4.27
C SER A 37 -45.05 -25.56 3.61
N LYS A 38 -44.43 -26.70 4.00
CA LYS A 38 -43.18 -27.33 3.48
C LYS A 38 -43.49 -28.38 2.36
N PRO A 39 -42.54 -29.25 1.91
CA PRO A 39 -41.41 -29.07 0.99
C PRO A 39 -41.51 -30.00 -0.26
N GLY A 40 -40.61 -29.88 -1.25
CA GLY A 40 -40.55 -30.83 -2.37
C GLY A 40 -39.28 -30.76 -3.23
N ALA A 41 -38.49 -31.83 -3.22
CA ALA A 41 -37.33 -32.05 -4.09
C ALA A 41 -37.74 -32.43 -5.53
N LYS A 42 -36.90 -32.09 -6.52
CA LYS A 42 -36.62 -32.87 -7.75
C LYS A 42 -35.59 -32.17 -8.67
N GLN A 43 -34.35 -32.63 -8.55
CA GLN A 43 -33.46 -33.12 -9.63
C GLN A 43 -33.76 -32.68 -11.07
N LYS A 44 -32.74 -32.14 -11.77
CA LYS A 44 -32.45 -32.45 -13.18
C LYS A 44 -31.00 -32.11 -13.54
N ARG A 45 -30.34 -33.10 -14.14
CA ARG A 45 -28.96 -33.12 -14.61
C ARG A 45 -28.89 -32.43 -15.97
N ASN A 46 -27.94 -31.53 -16.18
CA ASN A 46 -27.59 -31.05 -17.52
C ASN A 46 -26.23 -31.61 -17.91
N ARG A 47 -26.25 -32.74 -18.62
CA ARG A 47 -25.13 -33.22 -19.45
C ARG A 47 -25.34 -32.67 -20.85
N LEU A 48 -24.57 -31.67 -21.24
CA LEU A 48 -24.38 -31.31 -22.65
C LEU A 48 -22.93 -31.62 -23.02
N SER A 49 -22.74 -32.82 -23.54
CA SER A 49 -21.62 -33.16 -24.41
C SER A 49 -22.13 -33.00 -25.83
N LEU A 50 -21.48 -32.14 -26.61
CA LEU A 50 -21.60 -32.17 -28.07
C LEU A 50 -20.25 -31.77 -28.66
N LEU A 51 -19.60 -32.76 -29.27
CA LEU A 51 -18.46 -32.60 -30.17
C LEU A 51 -18.92 -31.99 -31.49
N LEU A 52 -18.15 -31.04 -32.02
CA LEU A 52 -17.75 -30.80 -33.43
C LEU A 52 -17.03 -29.44 -33.45
N GLN A 53 -15.98 -29.11 -34.20
CA GLN A 53 -15.19 -29.77 -35.24
C GLN A 53 -13.94 -28.86 -35.42
N LYS A 54 -12.76 -29.43 -35.69
CA LYS A 54 -11.54 -28.68 -36.06
C LYS A 54 -11.73 -27.95 -37.41
N PRO A 55 -11.15 -26.75 -37.59
CA PRO A 55 -10.65 -26.32 -38.88
C PRO A 55 -9.14 -26.60 -38.98
N GLU A 56 -8.75 -27.25 -40.07
CA GLU A 56 -7.36 -27.39 -40.48
C GLU A 56 -6.87 -26.07 -41.10
N PHE A 57 -5.75 -25.56 -40.61
CA PHE A 57 -4.95 -24.59 -41.32
C PHE A 57 -3.55 -25.17 -41.48
N HIS A 58 -3.17 -25.33 -42.75
CA HIS A 58 -1.89 -25.79 -43.22
C HIS A 58 -0.98 -24.56 -43.32
N GLU A 59 -0.04 -24.39 -42.41
CA GLU A 59 0.97 -23.34 -42.48
C GLU A 59 2.37 -23.95 -42.49
N SER A 60 3.16 -23.40 -43.40
CA SER A 60 4.42 -23.90 -43.94
C SER A 60 5.56 -23.93 -42.93
N ASP A 61 6.42 -24.92 -43.13
CA ASP A 61 7.66 -25.20 -42.43
C ASP A 61 8.65 -23.99 -42.50
N HIS A 62 8.93 -23.37 -41.36
CA HIS A 62 10.13 -22.55 -41.17
C HIS A 62 10.72 -22.81 -39.78
N LEU A 63 11.86 -23.51 -39.81
CA LEU A 63 12.81 -23.76 -38.75
C LEU A 63 13.06 -22.55 -37.84
N GLY A 64 12.73 -22.69 -36.56
CA GLY A 64 13.16 -21.81 -35.48
C GLY A 64 13.17 -22.55 -34.15
N LYS A 65 14.36 -22.88 -33.66
CA LYS A 65 14.63 -23.49 -32.34
C LYS A 65 13.73 -22.92 -31.23
N PRO A 66 13.21 -23.73 -30.29
CA PRO A 66 12.75 -23.19 -29.01
C PRO A 66 13.99 -22.74 -28.23
N GLY A 67 14.28 -21.44 -28.30
CA GLY A 67 15.28 -20.79 -27.46
C GLY A 67 14.83 -20.82 -26.01
N ASN A 68 15.67 -21.44 -25.16
CA ASN A 68 15.83 -21.23 -23.73
C ASN A 68 14.61 -20.67 -22.97
N LEU A 69 13.74 -21.57 -22.52
CA LEU A 69 12.95 -21.35 -21.32
C LEU A 69 13.91 -21.19 -20.13
N THR A 70 13.77 -20.06 -19.45
CA THR A 70 14.26 -19.80 -18.08
C THR A 70 15.75 -20.08 -17.84
N LYS A 71 16.63 -19.18 -18.30
CA LYS A 71 17.80 -18.89 -17.47
C LYS A 71 17.26 -18.10 -16.29
N ALA A 72 16.97 -18.79 -15.18
CA ALA A 72 17.01 -18.13 -13.89
C ALA A 72 18.34 -17.36 -13.90
N ALA A 73 18.29 -16.04 -13.87
CA ALA A 73 19.49 -15.23 -13.71
C ALA A 73 20.07 -15.69 -12.38
N SER A 74 21.00 -16.64 -12.44
CA SER A 74 21.75 -17.12 -11.31
C SER A 74 22.55 -15.89 -10.88
N VAL A 75 22.10 -15.25 -9.82
CA VAL A 75 22.82 -14.16 -9.16
C VAL A 75 24.25 -14.65 -8.97
N SER A 76 25.22 -13.95 -9.53
CA SER A 76 26.60 -14.37 -9.37
C SER A 76 27.02 -14.12 -7.91
N PRO A 77 27.91 -14.95 -7.34
CA PRO A 77 28.45 -14.69 -6.01
C PRO A 77 29.06 -13.28 -5.90
N GLU A 78 29.68 -12.78 -6.97
CA GLU A 78 30.24 -11.43 -7.05
C GLU A 78 29.18 -10.32 -6.90
N GLU A 79 27.99 -10.51 -7.48
CA GLU A 79 26.88 -9.58 -7.32
C GLU A 79 26.34 -9.61 -5.89
N ALA A 80 26.19 -10.81 -5.32
CA ALA A 80 25.74 -10.99 -3.95
C ALA A 80 26.70 -10.36 -2.91
N VAL A 81 28.02 -10.35 -3.16
CA VAL A 81 28.99 -9.66 -2.29
C VAL A 81 28.69 -8.17 -2.20
N LYS A 82 28.39 -7.51 -3.34
CA LYS A 82 28.09 -6.06 -3.37
C LYS A 82 26.88 -5.69 -2.52
N TRP A 83 25.89 -6.58 -2.44
CA TRP A 83 24.70 -6.36 -1.61
C TRP A 83 25.01 -6.30 -0.12
N GLY A 84 26.12 -6.88 0.33
CA GLY A 84 26.59 -6.82 1.72
C GLY A 84 27.41 -5.58 2.05
N GLU A 85 27.80 -4.79 1.04
CA GLU A 85 28.62 -3.59 1.23
C GLU A 85 27.80 -2.37 1.66
N SER A 86 26.57 -2.24 1.15
CA SER A 86 25.61 -1.23 1.62
C SER A 86 24.18 -1.59 1.25
N PHE A 87 23.22 -1.05 2.00
CA PHE A 87 21.81 -1.24 1.69
C PHE A 87 21.43 -0.60 0.34
N ASP A 88 22.02 0.54 -0.01
CA ASP A 88 21.85 1.16 -1.33
C ASP A 88 22.23 0.23 -2.48
N LYS A 89 23.34 -0.51 -2.36
CA LYS A 89 23.80 -1.45 -3.40
C LYS A 89 22.85 -2.64 -3.54
N LEU A 90 22.25 -3.08 -2.44
CA LEU A 90 21.21 -4.11 -2.48
C LEU A 90 19.97 -3.62 -3.22
N LEU A 91 19.52 -2.39 -2.95
CA LEU A 91 18.30 -1.84 -3.53
C LEU A 91 18.48 -1.34 -4.98
N SER A 92 19.69 -0.99 -5.39
CA SER A 92 19.97 -0.54 -6.76
C SER A 92 19.93 -1.68 -7.78
N GLU A 93 20.22 -2.91 -7.34
CA GLU A 93 20.23 -4.09 -8.21
C GLU A 93 18.89 -4.79 -8.20
N LYS A 94 18.34 -5.09 -9.38
CA LYS A 94 17.03 -5.75 -9.50
C LYS A 94 17.00 -7.10 -8.76
N ALA A 95 18.06 -7.89 -8.88
CA ALA A 95 18.14 -9.18 -8.21
C ALA A 95 18.25 -9.05 -6.68
N GLY A 96 18.93 -7.99 -6.20
CA GLY A 96 19.02 -7.67 -4.78
C GLY A 96 17.65 -7.29 -4.21
N LEU A 97 16.95 -6.40 -4.90
CA LEU A 97 15.57 -6.01 -4.57
C LEU A 97 14.63 -7.22 -4.54
N ASP A 98 14.70 -8.11 -5.53
CA ASP A 98 13.88 -9.33 -5.60
C ASP A 98 14.21 -10.30 -4.46
N ALA A 99 15.49 -10.46 -4.11
CA ALA A 99 15.94 -11.32 -3.01
C ALA A 99 15.49 -10.76 -1.65
N PHE A 100 15.67 -9.46 -1.43
CA PHE A 100 15.26 -8.79 -0.20
C PHE A 100 13.74 -8.80 -0.02
N THR A 101 12.98 -8.56 -1.10
CA THR A 101 11.51 -8.65 -1.07
C THR A 101 11.04 -10.05 -0.67
N LYS A 102 11.67 -11.11 -1.19
CA LYS A 102 11.36 -12.49 -0.79
C LYS A 102 11.67 -12.73 0.68
N PHE A 103 12.78 -12.19 1.18
CA PHE A 103 13.15 -12.29 2.58
C PHE A 103 12.12 -11.60 3.48
N LEU A 104 11.74 -10.35 3.19
CA LEU A 104 10.75 -9.61 3.99
C LEU A 104 9.38 -10.31 4.04
N LYS A 105 8.97 -10.99 2.97
CA LYS A 105 7.75 -11.83 2.95
C LYS A 105 7.82 -13.00 3.94
N THR A 106 9.00 -13.55 4.20
CA THR A 106 9.17 -14.59 5.22
C THR A 106 9.06 -14.04 6.64
N GLU A 107 9.27 -12.73 6.80
CA GLU A 107 9.18 -12.02 8.08
C GLU A 107 7.91 -11.16 8.19
N PHE A 108 6.96 -11.28 7.24
CA PHE A 108 5.72 -10.51 7.19
C PHE A 108 5.93 -8.98 7.33
N SER A 109 6.95 -8.46 6.64
CA SER A 109 7.35 -7.05 6.67
C SER A 109 7.58 -6.47 5.27
N GLU A 110 7.00 -7.11 4.24
CA GLU A 110 7.17 -6.71 2.84
C GLU A 110 6.54 -5.36 2.48
N GLU A 111 5.62 -4.84 3.29
CA GLU A 111 5.03 -3.52 3.08
C GLU A 111 6.08 -2.42 3.03
N ASN A 112 7.17 -2.58 3.78
CA ASN A 112 8.25 -1.60 3.85
C ASN A 112 8.96 -1.44 2.50
N ILE A 113 9.30 -2.56 1.85
CA ILE A 113 9.97 -2.51 0.54
C ILE A 113 9.00 -2.15 -0.57
N GLU A 114 7.74 -2.62 -0.49
CA GLU A 114 6.72 -2.25 -1.46
C GLU A 114 6.43 -0.76 -1.45
N PHE A 115 6.35 -0.15 -0.27
CA PHE A 115 6.22 1.30 -0.11
C PHE A 115 7.43 2.02 -0.71
N TRP A 116 8.66 1.58 -0.40
CA TRP A 116 9.86 2.20 -0.94
C TRP A 116 9.90 2.15 -2.47
N ILE A 117 9.56 1.02 -3.08
CA ILE A 117 9.45 0.86 -4.55
C ILE A 117 8.39 1.80 -5.12
N ALA A 118 7.22 1.89 -4.47
CA ALA A 118 6.15 2.77 -4.90
C ALA A 118 6.58 4.25 -4.87
N CYS A 119 7.35 4.67 -3.88
CA CYS A 119 7.95 6.01 -3.82
C CYS A 119 8.96 6.24 -4.96
N GLU A 120 9.82 5.28 -5.27
CA GLU A 120 10.77 5.40 -6.39
C GLU A 120 10.06 5.48 -7.75
N ASP A 121 8.96 4.74 -7.94
CA ASP A 121 8.12 4.88 -9.14
C ASP A 121 7.39 6.23 -9.18
N TYR A 122 6.87 6.68 -8.04
CA TYR A 122 6.20 7.98 -7.91
C TYR A 122 7.09 9.15 -8.33
N LYS A 123 8.36 9.15 -7.90
CA LYS A 123 9.33 10.21 -8.25
C LYS A 123 9.62 10.29 -9.76
N LYS A 124 9.42 9.20 -10.52
CA LYS A 124 9.63 9.16 -11.97
C LYS A 124 8.52 9.86 -12.75
N SER A 125 7.34 10.03 -12.17
CA SER A 125 6.21 10.70 -12.83
C SER A 125 6.52 12.16 -13.16
N LYS A 126 6.16 12.58 -14.37
CA LYS A 126 6.58 13.87 -14.92
C LYS A 126 5.54 14.98 -14.82
N SER A 127 4.26 14.61 -14.72
CA SER A 127 3.13 15.54 -14.74
C SER A 127 2.33 15.48 -13.45
N ALA A 128 1.71 16.61 -13.08
CA ALA A 128 0.80 16.67 -11.93
C ALA A 128 -0.41 15.72 -12.08
N HIS A 129 -0.86 15.49 -13.32
CA HIS A 129 -1.96 14.58 -13.64
C HIS A 129 -1.62 13.11 -13.34
N GLU A 130 -0.35 12.71 -13.44
CA GLU A 130 0.12 11.39 -13.02
C GLU A 130 0.40 11.31 -11.51
N LEU A 131 0.92 12.40 -10.92
CA LEU A 131 1.31 12.42 -9.51
C LEU A 131 0.10 12.28 -8.59
N LEU A 132 -0.96 13.06 -8.79
CA LEU A 132 -2.13 13.06 -7.90
C LEU A 132 -2.75 11.66 -7.69
N PRO A 133 -3.11 10.89 -8.74
CA PRO A 133 -3.68 9.57 -8.54
C PRO A 133 -2.69 8.59 -7.90
N LYS A 134 -1.39 8.63 -8.27
CA LYS A 134 -0.37 7.77 -7.65
C LYS A 134 -0.16 8.09 -6.18
N ALA A 135 -0.09 9.38 -5.83
CA ALA A 135 0.04 9.83 -4.45
C ALA A 135 -1.13 9.31 -3.62
N LYS A 136 -2.36 9.42 -4.13
CA LYS A 136 -3.54 8.93 -3.44
C LYS A 136 -3.48 7.42 -3.19
N THR A 137 -3.12 6.64 -4.21
CA THR A 137 -2.94 5.19 -4.08
C THR A 137 -1.89 4.83 -3.02
N ILE A 138 -0.73 5.50 -3.04
CA ILE A 138 0.34 5.27 -2.06
C ILE A 138 -0.14 5.60 -0.66
N PHE A 139 -0.80 6.75 -0.49
CA PHE A 139 -1.31 7.19 0.79
C PHE A 139 -2.34 6.21 1.38
N GLU A 140 -3.35 5.82 0.60
CA GLU A 140 -4.41 4.89 1.03
C GLU A 140 -3.89 3.47 1.29
N THR A 141 -2.81 3.05 0.64
CA THR A 141 -2.25 1.70 0.77
C THR A 141 -1.27 1.58 1.93
N PHE A 142 -0.44 2.61 2.17
CA PHE A 142 0.71 2.52 3.07
C PHE A 142 0.73 3.54 4.22
N ILE A 143 0.09 4.70 4.10
CA ILE A 143 0.26 5.81 5.05
C ILE A 143 -0.98 6.07 5.91
N GLN A 144 -2.16 5.97 5.30
CA GLN A 144 -3.42 6.23 5.97
C GLN A 144 -3.54 5.33 7.20
N LYS A 145 -4.13 5.87 8.26
CA LYS A 145 -4.49 5.08 9.42
C LYS A 145 -5.35 3.87 9.01
N ASP A 146 -5.01 2.70 9.53
CA ASP A 146 -5.67 1.43 9.25
C ASP A 146 -5.55 0.99 7.78
N ALA A 147 -4.54 1.49 7.06
CA ALA A 147 -4.27 1.08 5.69
C ALA A 147 -3.90 -0.41 5.61
N PRO A 148 -4.25 -1.11 4.53
CA PRO A 148 -4.04 -2.57 4.41
C PRO A 148 -2.56 -2.98 4.49
N LYS A 149 -1.64 -2.07 4.17
CA LYS A 149 -0.19 -2.26 4.25
C LYS A 149 0.46 -1.07 4.97
N GLU A 150 -0.16 -0.60 6.05
CA GLU A 150 0.33 0.56 6.81
C GLU A 150 1.78 0.37 7.27
N VAL A 151 2.67 1.27 6.83
CA VAL A 151 4.08 1.27 7.25
C VAL A 151 4.25 1.89 8.63
N ASN A 152 5.27 1.43 9.36
CA ASN A 152 5.58 1.94 10.71
C ASN A 152 6.26 3.31 10.63
N LEU A 153 5.44 4.37 10.68
CA LEU A 153 5.87 5.77 10.72
C LEU A 153 5.41 6.46 12.00
N ASP A 154 6.22 7.38 12.51
CA ASP A 154 5.83 8.25 13.61
C ASP A 154 4.70 9.22 13.21
N PHE A 155 3.99 9.74 14.23
CA PHE A 155 2.84 10.62 14.03
C PHE A 155 3.19 11.87 13.21
N HIS A 156 4.34 12.47 13.46
CA HIS A 156 4.74 13.71 12.79
C HIS A 156 4.97 13.47 11.30
N THR A 157 5.67 12.39 10.95
CA THR A 157 5.88 12.01 9.55
C THR A 157 4.57 11.74 8.82
N LYS A 158 3.63 11.03 9.45
CA LYS A 158 2.29 10.79 8.87
C LYS A 158 1.51 12.09 8.65
N GLU A 159 1.55 12.99 9.62
CA GLU A 159 0.86 14.28 9.55
C GLU A 159 1.40 15.16 8.40
N VAL A 160 2.73 15.27 8.28
CA VAL A 160 3.39 16.04 7.20
C VAL A 160 3.03 15.47 5.82
N THR A 161 3.06 14.15 5.66
CA THR A 161 2.63 13.51 4.41
C THR A 161 1.15 13.76 4.13
N SER A 162 0.28 13.67 5.14
CA SER A 162 -1.16 13.91 4.98
C SER A 162 -1.48 15.35 4.53
N GLN A 163 -0.75 16.35 5.06
CA GLN A 163 -0.93 17.74 4.64
C GLN A 163 -0.49 17.96 3.18
N SER A 164 0.57 17.27 2.76
CA SER A 164 1.12 17.34 1.40
C SER A 164 0.21 16.72 0.33
N MET A 165 -0.81 15.93 0.73
CA MET A 165 -1.75 15.30 -0.18
C MET A 165 -2.69 16.27 -0.92
N GLY A 166 -2.86 17.50 -0.40
CA GLY A 166 -3.68 18.52 -1.06
C GLY A 166 -3.08 19.01 -2.39
N GLN A 167 -1.74 19.05 -2.46
CA GLN A 167 -1.01 19.38 -3.68
C GLN A 167 0.27 18.52 -3.75
N PRO A 168 0.18 17.26 -4.22
CA PRO A 168 1.32 16.37 -4.21
C PRO A 168 2.44 16.86 -5.13
N LEU A 169 3.67 16.81 -4.61
CA LEU A 169 4.92 17.08 -5.29
C LEU A 169 5.73 15.78 -5.35
N ARG A 170 6.79 15.74 -6.16
CA ARG A 170 7.68 14.58 -6.22
C ARG A 170 8.31 14.22 -4.87
N SER A 171 8.46 15.20 -3.98
CA SER A 171 9.01 15.06 -2.64
C SER A 171 7.98 14.73 -1.56
N THR A 172 6.69 14.57 -1.90
CA THR A 172 5.60 14.32 -0.92
C THR A 172 5.88 13.17 0.04
N PHE A 173 6.61 12.14 -0.41
CA PHE A 173 6.91 10.95 0.39
C PHE A 173 8.35 10.88 0.88
N ASP A 174 9.20 11.89 0.66
CA ASP A 174 10.65 11.78 0.94
C ASP A 174 10.94 11.49 2.42
N ALA A 175 10.25 12.18 3.34
CA ALA A 175 10.40 11.97 4.78
C ALA A 175 9.93 10.57 5.22
N ALA A 176 8.78 10.13 4.72
CA ALA A 176 8.23 8.81 4.99
C ALA A 176 9.14 7.70 4.41
N GLN A 177 9.57 7.85 3.17
CA GLN A 177 10.46 6.90 2.50
C GLN A 177 11.82 6.80 3.21
N SER A 178 12.40 7.92 3.65
CA SER A 178 13.63 7.92 4.43
C SER A 178 13.48 7.18 5.77
N THR A 179 12.34 7.35 6.42
CA THR A 179 12.04 6.64 7.68
C THR A 179 11.93 5.13 7.47
N VAL A 180 11.21 4.69 6.44
CA VAL A 180 11.05 3.26 6.11
C VAL A 180 12.36 2.65 5.60
N TYR A 181 13.13 3.40 4.81
CA TYR A 181 14.48 2.98 4.40
C TYR A 181 15.35 2.67 5.63
N ARG A 182 15.42 3.61 6.57
CA ARG A 182 16.22 3.45 7.79
C ARG A 182 15.72 2.31 8.66
N LEU A 183 14.40 2.10 8.74
CA LEU A 183 13.81 0.97 9.44
C LEU A 183 14.33 -0.37 8.85
N MET A 184 14.24 -0.53 7.53
CA MET A 184 14.73 -1.73 6.85
C MET A 184 16.26 -1.88 6.99
N GLU A 185 17.01 -0.79 6.84
CA GLU A 185 18.47 -0.77 6.96
C GLU A 185 18.96 -1.19 8.34
N GLN A 186 18.27 -0.77 9.40
CA GLN A 186 18.69 -1.02 10.78
C GLN A 186 18.21 -2.37 11.32
N ASP A 187 17.10 -2.91 10.82
CA ASP A 187 16.48 -4.12 11.36
C ASP A 187 16.53 -5.31 10.39
N SER A 188 15.83 -5.22 9.26
CA SER A 188 15.67 -6.35 8.32
C SER A 188 16.93 -6.63 7.51
N TYR A 189 17.67 -5.61 7.09
CA TYR A 189 18.86 -5.75 6.24
C TYR A 189 20.00 -6.54 6.92
N PRO A 190 20.38 -6.26 8.18
CA PRO A 190 21.37 -7.08 8.88
C PRO A 190 20.92 -8.53 9.05
N ARG A 191 19.61 -8.78 9.21
CA ARG A 191 19.05 -10.13 9.28
C ARG A 191 19.08 -10.83 7.92
N PHE A 192 18.78 -10.11 6.83
CA PHE A 192 18.91 -10.62 5.47
C PHE A 192 20.33 -11.09 5.17
N LEU A 193 21.35 -10.31 5.53
CA LEU A 193 22.76 -10.69 5.32
C LEU A 193 23.21 -11.91 6.14
N ARG A 194 22.48 -12.28 7.18
CA ARG A 194 22.69 -13.51 7.97
C ARG A 194 21.79 -14.66 7.54
N SER A 195 20.86 -14.43 6.62
CA SER A 195 19.90 -15.43 6.20
C SER A 195 20.56 -16.53 5.36
N ALA A 196 20.07 -17.76 5.49
CA ALA A 196 20.53 -18.88 4.67
C ALA A 196 20.34 -18.62 3.16
N ALA A 197 19.32 -17.84 2.79
CA ALA A 197 19.06 -17.46 1.41
C ALA A 197 20.21 -16.63 0.83
N TYR A 198 20.68 -15.60 1.55
CA TYR A 198 21.79 -14.76 1.10
C TYR A 198 23.13 -15.50 1.15
N LEU A 199 23.43 -16.20 2.24
CA LEU A 199 24.67 -16.97 2.38
C LEU A 199 24.80 -18.06 1.32
N GLY A 200 23.68 -18.68 0.91
CA GLY A 200 23.66 -19.65 -0.18
C GLY A 200 23.98 -19.05 -1.56
N LEU A 201 23.80 -17.75 -1.77
CA LEU A 201 24.20 -17.07 -3.01
C LEU A 201 25.71 -16.81 -3.04
N LEU A 202 26.31 -16.49 -1.89
CA LEU A 202 27.75 -16.26 -1.78
C LEU A 202 28.57 -17.53 -2.00
N GLN A 203 28.04 -18.69 -1.60
CA GLN A 203 28.75 -19.97 -1.70
C GLN A 203 28.70 -20.59 -3.09
N GLY A 204 27.96 -20.01 -4.04
CA GLY A 204 27.84 -20.50 -5.41
C GLY A 204 27.42 -21.97 -5.46
N ARG A 205 26.11 -22.24 -5.34
CA ARG A 205 25.56 -23.60 -5.41
C ARG A 205 26.07 -24.39 -6.60
#